data_AF-A0A7X6SY11-F1
#
_entry.id   AF-A0A7X6SY11-F1
#
_cell.length_a   1.000
_cell.length_b   1.000
_cell.length_c   1.000
_cell.angle_alpha   90.00
_cell.angle_beta   90.00
_cell.angle_gamma   90.00
#
_symmetry.space_group_name_H-M   'P 1'
#
loop_
_entity.id
_entity.type
_entity.pdbx_description
1 polymer ?
#
loop_
_entity_poly.entity_id
_entity_poly.type
_entity_poly.pdbx_seq_one_letter_code
_entity_poly.pdbx_strand_id
1 'polypeptide(L)'
;TRPTPVGEGEWKTAAALPGEFKLYIADPAGERIGFMGVMESEGKPVLFGARLKMSDGLITEIAHMVSPAASAMAGDTIPEGLKKPRPGLLEKVPDTEETPREEMLKAALSYYPSLELNDGSIAPYADECQRNENGMTTANNQDPQMGDGAATSAGSMLTFLKMTCAEQMDTGMWRYITDINQIRPVAVDEEMGLVMVFSVFNHDGEPDPMPIVNIPGMTERRNEWGKFTVPAIHIYKIKNGKIYEIEAMAILDVPYQSDDGWSCTRKCLEEKMDLYLAALVKNDPSLAPLAANAVLVENTKKIPIGEGLWKTTTAGPTEFKIIVADEEADEVAFMGVIEENQKPTIAAIRLKIEDKKITKIDHLVVHNEKGEPLHTNMSAVRPALLERLPKMERIAREKMIKAADSYYEAIIQSNGDVAPFANECQRRENGIISANNPEPLPKDADAMMQALFAFGQMKCGEQLSTGVMSYISDITDRRVFAVDEENGLVFAFSIFRHTGEPKVIQIKGVPGVTERPNDFGAFDLPAAHIYKIRSGKIYEIEAIGYMAEHGITTGWE
;
A
#
# COMPACT_ATOMS: atom_id res chain seq x y z
N THR A 1 -2.08 12.29 -13.47
CA THR A 1 -2.56 13.27 -14.48
C THR A 1 -2.40 14.68 -13.92
N ARG A 2 -2.23 15.73 -14.75
CA ARG A 2 -2.28 17.12 -14.26
C ARG A 2 -3.74 17.52 -14.07
N PRO A 3 -4.11 18.27 -13.01
CA PRO A 3 -5.46 18.79 -12.88
C PRO A 3 -5.85 19.57 -14.14
N THR A 4 -7.02 19.23 -14.69
CA THR A 4 -7.60 19.97 -15.82
C THR A 4 -7.99 21.37 -15.33
N PRO A 5 -7.61 22.45 -16.04
CA PRO A 5 -8.03 23.80 -15.67
C PRO A 5 -9.56 23.92 -15.61
N VAL A 6 -10.07 24.71 -14.67
CA VAL A 6 -11.50 25.04 -14.61
C VAL A 6 -11.91 25.72 -15.92
N GLY A 7 -13.01 25.27 -16.53
CA GLY A 7 -13.46 25.71 -17.85
C GLY A 7 -13.03 24.81 -19.01
N GLU A 8 -12.27 23.75 -18.76
CA GLU A 8 -11.91 22.71 -19.74
C GLU A 8 -12.68 21.38 -19.48
N GLY A 9 -12.58 20.40 -20.39
CA GLY A 9 -13.28 19.12 -20.27
C GLY A 9 -14.80 19.26 -20.37
N GLU A 10 -15.55 18.67 -19.43
CA GLU A 10 -17.03 18.73 -19.42
C GLU A 10 -17.60 20.14 -19.42
N TRP A 11 -16.85 21.15 -18.96
CA TRP A 11 -17.25 22.56 -19.08
C TRP A 11 -17.45 23.01 -20.53
N LYS A 12 -16.77 22.37 -21.50
CA LYS A 12 -16.87 22.65 -22.94
C LYS A 12 -17.75 21.68 -23.68
N THR A 13 -17.85 20.44 -23.21
CA THR A 13 -18.49 19.34 -23.95
C THR A 13 -19.92 19.08 -23.49
N ALA A 14 -20.28 19.39 -22.23
CA ALA A 14 -21.63 19.24 -21.74
C ALA A 14 -22.64 20.03 -22.59
N ALA A 15 -23.63 19.32 -23.13
CA ALA A 15 -24.61 19.86 -24.06
C ALA A 15 -26.04 19.89 -23.49
N ALA A 16 -26.34 19.06 -22.49
CA ALA A 16 -27.64 19.03 -21.82
C ALA A 16 -27.52 18.71 -20.32
N LEU A 17 -28.52 19.12 -19.54
CA LEU A 17 -28.62 18.76 -18.13
C LEU A 17 -28.91 17.27 -17.94
N PRO A 18 -28.64 16.72 -16.74
CA PRO A 18 -28.99 15.34 -16.44
C PRO A 18 -30.49 15.05 -16.61
N GLY A 19 -30.79 13.84 -17.09
CA GLY A 19 -32.15 13.32 -17.23
C GLY A 19 -32.77 12.88 -15.90
N GLU A 20 -33.63 11.86 -15.93
CA GLU A 20 -34.27 11.33 -14.72
C GLU A 20 -33.32 10.52 -13.83
N PHE A 21 -32.28 9.90 -14.40
CA PHE A 21 -31.23 9.24 -13.64
C PHE A 21 -30.31 10.27 -12.99
N LYS A 22 -30.52 10.51 -11.70
CA LYS A 22 -29.70 11.39 -10.86
C LYS A 22 -29.68 10.90 -9.41
N LEU A 23 -28.49 10.86 -8.84
CA LEU A 23 -28.22 10.52 -7.44
C LEU A 23 -27.42 11.66 -6.84
N TYR A 24 -27.86 12.14 -5.68
CA TYR A 24 -27.16 13.13 -4.86
C TYR A 24 -26.74 12.46 -3.56
N ILE A 25 -25.52 12.76 -3.11
CA ILE A 25 -25.00 12.33 -1.82
C ILE A 25 -24.60 13.61 -1.10
N ALA A 26 -25.46 14.07 -0.19
CA ALA A 26 -25.24 15.32 0.55
C ALA A 26 -24.48 15.01 1.84
N ASP A 27 -23.25 15.52 1.96
CA ASP A 27 -22.39 15.30 3.11
C ASP A 27 -22.12 16.63 3.84
N PRO A 28 -23.07 17.11 4.66
CA PRO A 28 -22.91 18.38 5.38
C PRO A 28 -21.77 18.33 6.40
N ALA A 29 -21.50 17.18 7.02
CA ALA A 29 -20.42 17.02 7.98
C ALA A 29 -19.03 17.13 7.33
N GLY A 30 -18.90 16.64 6.10
CA GLY A 30 -17.68 16.73 5.30
C GLY A 30 -17.56 17.98 4.43
N GLU A 31 -18.58 18.84 4.41
CA GLU A 31 -18.76 19.92 3.42
C GLU A 31 -18.56 19.44 1.98
N ARG A 32 -19.16 18.29 1.63
CA ARG A 32 -18.98 17.62 0.33
C ARG A 32 -20.32 17.31 -0.34
N ILE A 33 -20.28 17.20 -1.65
CA ILE A 33 -21.41 16.77 -2.48
C ILE A 33 -20.91 15.72 -3.46
N GLY A 34 -21.55 14.56 -3.45
CA GLY A 34 -21.43 13.54 -4.49
C GLY A 34 -22.60 13.63 -5.47
N PHE A 35 -22.32 13.37 -6.75
CA PHE A 35 -23.34 13.30 -7.80
C PHE A 35 -23.03 12.15 -8.77
N MET A 36 -24.07 11.42 -9.18
CA MET A 36 -24.02 10.54 -10.34
C MET A 36 -25.29 10.74 -11.17
N GLY A 37 -25.17 10.90 -12.48
CA GLY A 37 -26.31 11.12 -13.35
C GLY A 37 -26.03 10.86 -14.82
N VAL A 38 -27.08 10.68 -15.62
CA VAL A 38 -26.95 10.58 -17.09
C VAL A 38 -27.23 11.93 -17.71
N MET A 39 -26.28 12.45 -18.49
CA MET A 39 -26.37 13.73 -19.20
C MET A 39 -25.85 13.60 -20.64
N GLU A 40 -25.82 14.70 -21.41
CA GLU A 40 -25.23 14.70 -22.75
C GLU A 40 -23.91 15.46 -22.79
N SER A 41 -22.90 14.85 -23.41
CA SER A 41 -21.58 15.43 -23.70
C SER A 41 -21.26 15.22 -25.18
N GLU A 42 -20.96 16.31 -25.89
CA GLU A 42 -20.78 16.33 -27.35
C GLU A 42 -21.94 15.69 -28.14
N GLY A 43 -23.17 15.84 -27.65
CA GLY A 43 -24.37 15.26 -28.25
C GLY A 43 -24.51 13.74 -28.08
N LYS A 44 -23.73 13.12 -27.19
CA LYS A 44 -23.83 11.71 -26.83
C LYS A 44 -24.19 11.54 -25.35
N PRO A 45 -24.96 10.51 -24.98
CA PRO A 45 -25.29 10.26 -23.59
C PRO A 45 -24.06 9.73 -22.83
N VAL A 46 -23.77 10.35 -21.70
CA VAL A 46 -22.68 9.99 -20.79
C VAL A 46 -23.22 9.78 -19.38
N LEU A 47 -22.67 8.77 -18.69
CA LEU A 47 -22.80 8.62 -17.26
C LEU A 47 -21.73 9.51 -16.63
N PHE A 48 -22.19 10.52 -15.91
CA PHE A 48 -21.37 11.55 -15.31
C PHE A 48 -21.39 11.39 -13.79
N GLY A 49 -20.19 11.32 -13.20
CA GLY A 49 -20.01 11.36 -11.76
C GLY A 49 -19.20 12.57 -11.35
N ALA A 50 -19.58 13.21 -10.24
CA ALA A 50 -18.88 14.36 -9.71
C ALA A 50 -18.75 14.34 -8.19
N ARG A 51 -17.68 14.96 -7.70
CA ARG A 51 -17.46 15.35 -6.32
C ARG A 51 -17.19 16.84 -6.26
N LEU A 52 -17.86 17.54 -5.35
CA LEU A 52 -17.55 18.91 -4.95
C LEU A 52 -17.12 18.92 -3.49
N LYS A 53 -16.11 19.73 -3.16
CA LYS A 53 -15.80 20.14 -1.79
C LYS A 53 -16.14 21.62 -1.63
N MET A 54 -16.75 21.96 -0.52
CA MET A 54 -17.15 23.30 -0.16
C MET A 54 -16.26 23.82 0.97
N SER A 55 -16.12 25.15 1.06
CA SER A 55 -15.61 25.87 2.22
C SER A 55 -16.26 27.25 2.19
N ASP A 56 -16.86 27.68 3.30
CA ASP A 56 -17.52 29.00 3.42
C ASP A 56 -18.56 29.26 2.31
N GLY A 57 -19.30 28.21 1.91
CA GLY A 57 -20.31 28.29 0.85
C GLY A 57 -19.77 28.37 -0.59
N LEU A 58 -18.45 28.24 -0.78
CA LEU A 58 -17.79 28.25 -2.09
C LEU A 58 -17.23 26.87 -2.44
N ILE A 59 -17.21 26.51 -3.72
CA ILE A 59 -16.57 25.28 -4.21
C ILE A 59 -15.05 25.48 -4.22
N THR A 60 -14.32 24.60 -3.53
CA THR A 60 -12.86 24.63 -3.42
C THR A 60 -12.16 23.49 -4.17
N GLU A 61 -12.83 22.35 -4.35
CA GLU A 61 -12.32 21.21 -5.10
C GLU A 61 -13.42 20.60 -5.98
N ILE A 62 -13.03 20.15 -7.18
CA ILE A 62 -13.93 19.52 -8.16
C ILE A 62 -13.24 18.28 -8.74
N ALA A 63 -13.93 17.13 -8.73
CA ALA A 63 -13.50 15.95 -9.47
C ALA A 63 -14.65 15.43 -10.33
N HIS A 64 -14.39 15.14 -11.61
CA HIS A 64 -15.35 14.56 -12.54
C HIS A 64 -14.85 13.20 -13.03
N MET A 65 -15.77 12.28 -13.25
CA MET A 65 -15.58 11.06 -14.05
C MET A 65 -16.66 11.03 -15.12
N VAL A 66 -16.30 10.63 -16.32
CA VAL A 66 -17.20 10.57 -17.47
C VAL A 66 -17.02 9.21 -18.13
N SER A 67 -18.11 8.47 -18.29
CA SER A 67 -18.14 7.20 -19.02
C SER A 67 -19.23 7.28 -20.08
N PRO A 68 -19.03 6.74 -21.29
CA PRO A 68 -20.13 6.56 -22.23
C PRO A 68 -21.30 5.83 -21.55
N ALA A 69 -22.50 6.40 -21.60
CA ALA A 69 -23.70 5.73 -21.06
C ALA A 69 -24.17 4.61 -22.00
N ALA A 70 -23.97 4.78 -23.30
CA ALA A 70 -24.14 3.72 -24.26
C ALA A 70 -23.00 2.71 -24.13
N SER A 71 -23.34 1.43 -23.98
CA SER A 71 -22.37 0.35 -23.87
C SER A 71 -22.50 -0.61 -25.04
N ALA A 72 -21.38 -1.11 -25.55
CA ALA A 72 -21.35 -2.19 -26.53
C ALA A 72 -22.07 -3.46 -25.99
N MET A 73 -22.04 -3.68 -24.67
CA MET A 73 -22.78 -4.78 -24.03
C MET A 73 -24.31 -4.60 -24.08
N ALA A 74 -24.79 -3.36 -24.27
CA ALA A 74 -26.20 -3.00 -24.43
C ALA A 74 -26.53 -2.56 -25.87
N GLY A 75 -25.75 -3.02 -26.86
CA GLY A 75 -25.98 -2.75 -28.28
C GLY A 75 -25.89 -1.26 -28.64
N ASP A 76 -24.97 -0.53 -28.01
CA ASP A 76 -24.76 0.92 -28.18
C ASP A 76 -25.98 1.79 -27.81
N THR A 77 -26.85 1.29 -26.93
CA THR A 77 -27.97 2.04 -26.35
C THR A 77 -27.76 2.30 -24.85
N ILE A 78 -28.52 3.24 -24.29
CA ILE A 78 -28.53 3.51 -22.85
C ILE A 78 -29.27 2.34 -22.15
N PRO A 79 -28.61 1.60 -21.23
CA PRO A 79 -29.25 0.53 -20.47
C PRO A 79 -30.48 1.02 -19.69
N GLU A 80 -31.49 0.16 -19.51
CA GLU A 80 -32.71 0.52 -18.77
C GLU A 80 -32.40 1.02 -17.34
N GLY A 81 -31.40 0.42 -16.67
CA GLY A 81 -30.98 0.83 -15.34
C GLY A 81 -30.40 2.24 -15.27
N LEU A 82 -29.99 2.84 -16.41
CA LEU A 82 -29.53 4.22 -16.51
C LEU A 82 -30.65 5.22 -16.87
N LYS A 83 -31.91 4.78 -16.96
CA LYS A 83 -33.03 5.71 -17.20
C LYS A 83 -33.56 6.35 -15.92
N LYS A 84 -33.63 5.59 -14.83
CA LYS A 84 -34.05 6.05 -13.49
C LYS A 84 -33.28 5.32 -12.41
N PRO A 85 -32.94 5.97 -11.28
CA PRO A 85 -32.27 5.29 -10.19
C PRO A 85 -33.19 4.25 -9.55
N ARG A 86 -32.60 3.23 -8.92
CA ARG A 86 -33.37 2.27 -8.14
C ARG A 86 -34.07 2.99 -6.97
N PRO A 87 -35.33 2.66 -6.65
CA PRO A 87 -36.09 3.36 -5.61
C PRO A 87 -35.39 3.39 -4.25
N GLY A 88 -34.74 2.30 -3.83
CA GLY A 88 -34.06 2.24 -2.53
C GLY A 88 -32.89 3.21 -2.38
N LEU A 89 -32.24 3.63 -3.47
CA LEU A 89 -31.23 4.69 -3.47
C LEU A 89 -31.84 6.09 -3.23
N LEU A 90 -33.13 6.26 -3.45
CA LEU A 90 -33.86 7.53 -3.29
C LEU A 90 -34.70 7.60 -2.02
N GLU A 91 -34.77 6.52 -1.25
CA GLU A 91 -35.53 6.43 -0.01
C GLU A 91 -34.67 6.79 1.19
N LYS A 92 -35.19 7.63 2.09
CA LYS A 92 -34.57 7.91 3.39
C LYS A 92 -34.48 6.61 4.21
N VAL A 93 -33.37 6.42 4.93
CA VAL A 93 -33.25 5.29 5.86
C VAL A 93 -34.10 5.57 7.10
N PRO A 94 -34.95 4.63 7.56
CA PRO A 94 -35.69 4.80 8.80
C PRO A 94 -34.74 4.96 10.00
N ASP A 95 -35.09 5.81 10.97
CA ASP A 95 -34.27 6.09 12.17
C ASP A 95 -33.84 4.80 12.92
N THR A 96 -34.64 3.72 12.87
CA THR A 96 -34.34 2.43 13.51
C THR A 96 -33.31 1.58 12.74
N GLU A 97 -33.01 1.95 11.50
CA GLU A 97 -32.09 1.25 10.60
C GLU A 97 -30.84 2.09 10.28
N GLU A 98 -30.72 3.28 10.87
CA GLU A 98 -29.57 4.15 10.71
C GLU A 98 -28.27 3.45 11.11
N THR A 99 -27.21 3.76 10.38
CA THR A 99 -25.87 3.23 10.63
C THR A 99 -24.96 4.43 10.87
N PRO A 100 -24.18 4.46 11.97
CA PRO A 100 -23.25 5.56 12.22
C PRO A 100 -22.28 5.77 11.07
N ARG A 101 -21.91 7.03 10.78
CA ARG A 101 -21.01 7.41 9.69
C ARG A 101 -19.74 6.54 9.57
N GLU A 102 -19.07 6.30 10.69
CA GLU A 102 -17.84 5.48 10.72
C GLU A 102 -18.10 4.03 10.29
N GLU A 103 -19.23 3.46 10.70
CA GLU A 103 -19.64 2.11 10.29
C GLU A 103 -20.06 2.06 8.83
N MET A 104 -20.72 3.11 8.31
CA MET A 104 -21.01 3.24 6.88
C MET A 104 -19.73 3.26 6.04
N LEU A 105 -18.74 4.06 6.45
CA LEU A 105 -17.44 4.11 5.80
C LEU A 105 -16.73 2.76 5.85
N LYS A 106 -16.72 2.11 7.02
CA LYS A 106 -16.13 0.78 7.18
C LYS A 106 -16.78 -0.25 6.27
N ALA A 107 -18.12 -0.28 6.21
CA ALA A 107 -18.86 -1.17 5.34
C ALA A 107 -18.52 -0.90 3.86
N ALA A 108 -18.62 0.34 3.40
CA ALA A 108 -18.30 0.71 2.01
C ALA A 108 -16.84 0.38 1.63
N LEU A 109 -15.88 0.70 2.50
CA LEU A 109 -14.45 0.46 2.25
C LEU A 109 -14.08 -1.02 2.29
N SER A 110 -14.79 -1.86 3.04
CA SER A 110 -14.55 -3.30 3.07
C SER A 110 -14.87 -4.02 1.75
N TYR A 111 -15.63 -3.39 0.85
CA TYR A 111 -15.93 -3.91 -0.48
C TYR A 111 -14.66 -4.19 -1.31
N TYR A 112 -13.67 -3.30 -1.23
CA TYR A 112 -12.44 -3.40 -2.03
C TYR A 112 -11.56 -4.60 -1.63
N PRO A 113 -11.21 -4.80 -0.35
CA PRO A 113 -10.49 -6.01 0.06
C PRO A 113 -11.33 -7.28 -0.16
N SER A 114 -12.67 -7.22 -0.12
CA SER A 114 -13.52 -8.38 -0.46
C SER A 114 -13.31 -8.84 -1.91
N LEU A 115 -13.20 -7.91 -2.85
CA LEU A 115 -12.86 -8.19 -4.25
C LEU A 115 -11.42 -8.70 -4.41
N GLU A 116 -10.45 -7.99 -3.84
CA GLU A 116 -9.04 -8.33 -4.01
C GLU A 116 -8.69 -9.68 -3.40
N LEU A 117 -9.26 -9.99 -2.24
CA LEU A 117 -9.03 -11.25 -1.53
C LEU A 117 -9.97 -12.37 -1.98
N ASN A 118 -10.96 -12.05 -2.82
CA ASN A 118 -11.99 -12.99 -3.27
C ASN A 118 -12.68 -13.70 -2.09
N ASP A 119 -13.14 -12.89 -1.12
CA ASP A 119 -13.75 -13.36 0.12
C ASP A 119 -14.97 -12.48 0.44
N GLY A 120 -16.16 -13.07 0.26
CA GLY A 120 -17.45 -12.43 0.48
C GLY A 120 -17.80 -12.19 1.94
N SER A 121 -17.03 -12.76 2.88
CA SER A 121 -17.23 -12.55 4.32
C SER A 121 -16.62 -11.25 4.85
N ILE A 122 -15.75 -10.60 4.06
CA ILE A 122 -15.04 -9.38 4.47
C ILE A 122 -15.98 -8.18 4.56
N ALA A 123 -16.86 -8.02 3.57
CA ALA A 123 -17.81 -6.91 3.54
C ALA A 123 -19.19 -7.35 4.05
N PRO A 124 -19.91 -6.47 4.77
CA PRO A 124 -21.19 -6.82 5.38
C PRO A 124 -22.33 -6.75 4.36
N TYR A 125 -22.36 -7.63 3.37
CA TYR A 125 -23.47 -7.66 2.41
C TYR A 125 -24.78 -8.10 3.08
N ALA A 126 -25.89 -7.45 2.73
CA ALA A 126 -27.23 -7.99 2.99
C ALA A 126 -27.51 -9.16 2.04
N ASP A 127 -28.39 -10.09 2.44
CA ASP A 127 -28.71 -11.29 1.66
C ASP A 127 -29.35 -10.89 0.32
N GLU A 128 -30.16 -9.83 0.33
CA GLU A 128 -30.80 -9.23 -0.84
C GLU A 128 -29.92 -8.22 -1.58
N CYS A 129 -28.64 -8.07 -1.21
CA CYS A 129 -27.75 -7.10 -1.83
C CYS A 129 -27.77 -7.23 -3.36
N GLN A 130 -27.90 -6.10 -4.06
CA GLN A 130 -27.89 -6.06 -5.52
C GLN A 130 -26.86 -5.04 -6.04
N ARG A 131 -26.05 -5.48 -6.99
CA ARG A 131 -25.00 -4.67 -7.64
C ARG A 131 -25.38 -4.33 -9.08
N ASN A 132 -25.31 -3.05 -9.42
CA ASN A 132 -25.45 -2.54 -10.77
C ASN A 132 -24.12 -1.93 -11.23
N GLU A 133 -23.69 -2.24 -12.45
CA GLU A 133 -22.52 -1.64 -13.11
C GLU A 133 -22.96 -1.01 -14.43
N ASN A 134 -22.76 0.30 -14.56
CA ASN A 134 -23.16 1.10 -15.73
C ASN A 134 -24.63 0.85 -16.14
N GLY A 135 -25.51 0.67 -15.15
CA GLY A 135 -26.94 0.39 -15.31
C GLY A 135 -27.32 -1.04 -15.70
N MET A 136 -26.38 -1.98 -15.68
CA MET A 136 -26.64 -3.41 -15.80
C MET A 136 -26.60 -4.06 -14.42
N THR A 137 -27.60 -4.87 -14.07
CA THR A 137 -27.56 -5.65 -12.83
C THR A 137 -26.60 -6.82 -12.98
N THR A 138 -25.51 -6.79 -12.20
CA THR A 138 -24.40 -7.74 -12.30
C THR A 138 -24.28 -8.69 -11.12
N ALA A 139 -24.98 -8.45 -10.01
CA ALA A 139 -25.14 -9.40 -8.91
C ALA A 139 -26.58 -9.43 -8.42
N ASN A 140 -27.02 -10.59 -7.93
CA ASN A 140 -28.40 -10.86 -7.51
C ASN A 140 -29.43 -10.49 -8.59
N ASN A 141 -29.10 -10.79 -9.85
CA ASN A 141 -29.95 -10.54 -10.99
C ASN A 141 -31.00 -11.65 -11.11
N GLN A 142 -32.25 -11.35 -10.79
CA GLN A 142 -33.35 -12.33 -10.83
C GLN A 142 -33.75 -12.72 -12.26
N ASP A 143 -33.53 -11.85 -13.24
CA ASP A 143 -33.87 -12.06 -14.65
C ASP A 143 -32.72 -11.61 -15.58
N PRO A 144 -31.59 -12.35 -15.58
CA PRO A 144 -30.43 -11.97 -16.39
C PRO A 144 -30.73 -12.17 -17.87
N GLN A 145 -30.81 -11.08 -18.61
CA GLN A 145 -30.89 -11.11 -20.07
C GLN A 145 -29.47 -11.23 -20.65
N MET A 146 -29.25 -12.22 -21.52
CA MET A 146 -28.02 -12.33 -22.30
C MET A 146 -28.33 -12.11 -23.78
N GLY A 147 -27.44 -11.38 -24.46
CA GLY A 147 -27.53 -11.19 -25.91
C GLY A 147 -27.37 -12.50 -26.68
N ASP A 148 -27.91 -12.53 -27.91
CA ASP A 148 -27.89 -13.69 -28.80
C ASP A 148 -26.45 -14.07 -29.21
N GLY A 149 -25.74 -14.87 -28.41
CA GLY A 149 -24.38 -15.30 -28.76
C GLY A 149 -23.65 -16.25 -27.80
N ALA A 150 -24.08 -16.45 -26.56
CA ALA A 150 -23.35 -17.26 -25.59
C ALA A 150 -23.79 -18.75 -25.61
N ALA A 151 -23.27 -19.56 -26.54
CA ALA A 151 -23.60 -21.00 -26.60
C ALA A 151 -22.43 -21.85 -26.10
N THR A 152 -22.35 -22.03 -24.77
CA THR A 152 -21.73 -23.14 -23.97
C THR A 152 -21.26 -22.64 -22.58
N SER A 153 -20.90 -21.36 -22.46
CA SER A 153 -20.61 -20.65 -21.19
C SER A 153 -21.82 -19.93 -20.57
N ALA A 154 -22.97 -19.93 -21.26
CA ALA A 154 -24.14 -19.17 -20.82
C ALA A 154 -24.72 -19.64 -19.49
N GLY A 155 -24.80 -20.94 -19.24
CA GLY A 155 -25.38 -21.46 -18.00
C GLY A 155 -24.60 -21.01 -16.76
N SER A 156 -23.27 -21.13 -16.81
CA SER A 156 -22.40 -20.73 -15.71
C SER A 156 -22.39 -19.22 -15.50
N MET A 157 -22.40 -18.40 -16.58
CA MET A 157 -22.49 -16.95 -16.45
C MET A 157 -23.87 -16.48 -15.95
N LEU A 158 -24.97 -17.09 -16.39
CA LEU A 158 -26.31 -16.85 -15.85
C LEU A 158 -26.38 -17.22 -14.37
N THR A 159 -25.72 -18.30 -13.97
CA THR A 159 -25.61 -18.70 -12.56
C THR A 159 -24.84 -17.66 -11.77
N PHE A 160 -23.69 -17.21 -12.28
CA PHE A 160 -22.89 -16.16 -11.66
C PHE A 160 -23.69 -14.87 -11.46
N LEU A 161 -24.42 -14.39 -12.47
CA LEU A 161 -25.23 -13.16 -12.37
C LEU A 161 -26.37 -13.27 -11.34
N LYS A 162 -26.86 -14.48 -11.07
CA LYS A 162 -27.91 -14.77 -10.07
C LYS A 162 -27.40 -14.87 -8.63
N MET A 163 -26.10 -15.10 -8.43
CA MET A 163 -25.50 -15.17 -7.11
C MET A 163 -25.67 -13.85 -6.35
N THR A 164 -25.80 -13.94 -5.03
CA THR A 164 -25.77 -12.79 -4.13
C THR A 164 -24.45 -12.01 -4.25
N CYS A 165 -24.41 -10.78 -3.76
CA CYS A 165 -23.18 -9.99 -3.71
C CYS A 165 -22.02 -10.76 -3.03
N ALA A 166 -22.29 -11.41 -1.89
CA ALA A 166 -21.28 -12.14 -1.13
C ALA A 166 -20.77 -13.37 -1.90
N GLU A 167 -21.69 -14.20 -2.40
CA GLU A 167 -21.34 -15.42 -3.15
C GLU A 167 -20.47 -15.15 -4.37
N GLN A 168 -20.69 -14.03 -5.09
CA GLN A 168 -19.85 -13.67 -6.23
C GLN A 168 -18.39 -13.43 -5.85
N MET A 169 -18.13 -12.85 -4.67
CA MET A 169 -16.76 -12.59 -4.19
C MET A 169 -16.00 -13.89 -3.96
N ASP A 170 -16.70 -14.95 -3.54
CA ASP A 170 -16.14 -16.27 -3.25
C ASP A 170 -15.88 -17.14 -4.50
N THR A 171 -16.00 -16.59 -5.71
CA THR A 171 -15.89 -17.38 -6.96
C THR A 171 -14.50 -17.39 -7.58
N GLY A 172 -13.60 -16.50 -7.17
CA GLY A 172 -12.33 -16.28 -7.87
C GLY A 172 -12.45 -15.48 -9.17
N MET A 173 -13.66 -15.03 -9.55
CA MET A 173 -13.88 -14.23 -10.77
C MET A 173 -13.18 -12.89 -10.75
N TRP A 174 -12.76 -12.39 -9.58
CA TRP A 174 -12.10 -11.11 -9.39
C TRP A 174 -10.57 -11.18 -9.41
N ARG A 175 -10.01 -12.39 -9.58
CA ARG A 175 -8.54 -12.62 -9.54
C ARG A 175 -7.74 -11.86 -10.59
N TYR A 176 -8.37 -11.39 -11.66
CA TYR A 176 -7.73 -10.51 -12.65
C TYR A 176 -7.57 -9.06 -12.17
N ILE A 177 -8.14 -8.67 -11.03
CA ILE A 177 -7.86 -7.40 -10.39
C ILE A 177 -6.52 -7.54 -9.66
N THR A 178 -5.51 -6.87 -10.19
CA THR A 178 -4.14 -6.90 -9.66
C THR A 178 -4.05 -6.13 -8.35
N ASP A 179 -4.66 -4.95 -8.31
CA ASP A 179 -4.78 -4.12 -7.12
C ASP A 179 -5.92 -3.12 -7.29
N ILE A 180 -6.44 -2.63 -6.18
CA ILE A 180 -7.36 -1.51 -6.13
C ILE A 180 -6.73 -0.41 -5.30
N ASN A 181 -6.43 0.72 -5.92
CA ASN A 181 -5.82 1.86 -5.25
C ASN A 181 -6.62 3.15 -5.47
N GLN A 182 -6.10 4.25 -4.92
CA GLN A 182 -6.70 5.58 -5.04
C GLN A 182 -8.17 5.59 -4.54
N ILE A 183 -8.42 4.80 -3.48
CA ILE A 183 -9.75 4.63 -2.87
C ILE A 183 -10.04 5.84 -2.00
N ARG A 184 -11.01 6.65 -2.42
CA ARG A 184 -11.37 7.92 -1.77
C ARG A 184 -12.86 7.98 -1.48
N PRO A 185 -13.28 7.89 -0.20
CA PRO A 185 -14.64 8.26 0.20
C PRO A 185 -14.87 9.74 -0.09
N VAL A 186 -15.73 10.02 -1.08
CA VAL A 186 -15.94 11.39 -1.58
C VAL A 186 -17.11 12.10 -0.91
N ALA A 187 -18.11 11.36 -0.44
CA ALA A 187 -19.25 11.90 0.30
C ALA A 187 -19.96 10.79 1.09
N VAL A 188 -20.48 11.13 2.26
CA VAL A 188 -21.36 10.28 3.07
C VAL A 188 -22.64 11.04 3.41
N ASP A 189 -23.77 10.48 3.02
CA ASP A 189 -25.11 10.98 3.32
C ASP A 189 -25.76 10.06 4.35
N GLU A 190 -25.71 10.47 5.61
CA GLU A 190 -26.18 9.69 6.76
C GLU A 190 -27.72 9.53 6.75
N GLU A 191 -28.45 10.54 6.25
CA GLU A 191 -29.91 10.51 6.15
C GLU A 191 -30.37 9.49 5.10
N MET A 192 -29.71 9.49 3.95
CA MET A 192 -30.03 8.56 2.86
C MET A 192 -29.33 7.21 3.01
N GLY A 193 -28.41 7.06 3.97
CA GLY A 193 -27.58 5.86 4.10
C GLY A 193 -26.70 5.62 2.87
N LEU A 194 -26.20 6.68 2.23
CA LEU A 194 -25.39 6.57 1.01
C LEU A 194 -23.92 6.88 1.28
N VAL A 195 -23.02 6.05 0.75
CA VAL A 195 -21.59 6.35 0.70
C VAL A 195 -21.14 6.34 -0.75
N MET A 196 -20.53 7.43 -1.21
CA MET A 196 -19.93 7.50 -2.53
C MET A 196 -18.40 7.41 -2.41
N VAL A 197 -17.80 6.51 -3.18
CA VAL A 197 -16.35 6.25 -3.18
C VAL A 197 -15.82 6.26 -4.61
N PHE A 198 -14.71 6.96 -4.82
CA PHE A 198 -13.93 6.90 -6.07
C PHE A 198 -12.80 5.89 -5.86
N SER A 199 -12.46 5.13 -6.89
CA SER A 199 -11.50 4.05 -6.81
C SER A 199 -10.89 3.76 -8.18
N VAL A 200 -9.71 3.15 -8.20
CA VAL A 200 -9.02 2.76 -9.43
C VAL A 200 -8.64 1.28 -9.34
N PHE A 201 -9.14 0.49 -10.28
CA PHE A 201 -8.88 -0.94 -10.39
C PHE A 201 -7.81 -1.18 -11.44
N ASN A 202 -6.69 -1.78 -11.07
CA ASN A 202 -5.59 -2.05 -11.98
C ASN A 202 -5.56 -3.52 -12.38
N HIS A 203 -5.29 -3.78 -13.65
CA HIS A 203 -5.24 -5.11 -14.24
C HIS A 203 -3.94 -5.27 -15.02
N ASP A 204 -3.09 -6.22 -14.63
CA ASP A 204 -1.77 -6.46 -15.24
C ASP A 204 -1.77 -7.61 -16.26
N GLY A 205 -2.93 -8.20 -16.52
CA GLY A 205 -3.14 -9.31 -17.44
C GLY A 205 -2.97 -10.69 -16.82
N GLU A 206 -2.63 -10.80 -15.54
CA GLU A 206 -2.44 -12.07 -14.83
C GLU A 206 -3.49 -12.24 -13.72
N PRO A 207 -3.83 -13.48 -13.32
CA PRO A 207 -3.39 -14.75 -13.90
C PRO A 207 -4.14 -15.12 -15.20
N ASP A 208 -3.45 -15.75 -16.16
CA ASP A 208 -4.09 -16.44 -17.30
C ASP A 208 -3.65 -17.92 -17.37
N PRO A 209 -4.57 -18.91 -17.23
CA PRO A 209 -6.01 -18.76 -16.98
C PRO A 209 -6.31 -18.39 -15.52
N MET A 210 -7.40 -17.67 -15.32
CA MET A 210 -7.95 -17.40 -13.99
C MET A 210 -8.57 -18.67 -13.41
N PRO A 211 -8.14 -19.13 -12.23
CA PRO A 211 -8.82 -20.22 -11.55
C PRO A 211 -10.18 -19.74 -11.04
N ILE A 212 -11.23 -20.52 -11.23
CA ILE A 212 -12.61 -20.24 -10.79
C ILE A 212 -13.07 -21.34 -9.84
N VAL A 213 -13.81 -20.96 -8.81
CA VAL A 213 -14.41 -21.86 -7.82
C VAL A 213 -15.87 -21.51 -7.61
N ASN A 214 -16.63 -22.43 -7.02
CA ASN A 214 -18.03 -22.22 -6.63
C ASN A 214 -19.02 -21.88 -7.78
N ILE A 215 -18.58 -21.93 -9.05
CA ILE A 215 -19.45 -21.80 -10.22
C ILE A 215 -19.58 -23.17 -10.90
N PRO A 216 -20.77 -23.80 -10.91
CA PRO A 216 -20.97 -25.09 -11.57
C PRO A 216 -20.56 -25.08 -13.04
N GLY A 217 -19.72 -26.04 -13.43
CA GLY A 217 -19.24 -26.20 -14.81
C GLY A 217 -18.12 -25.26 -15.23
N MET A 218 -17.58 -24.44 -14.32
CA MET A 218 -16.47 -23.52 -14.60
C MET A 218 -15.38 -23.62 -13.52
N THR A 219 -14.22 -24.14 -13.90
CA THR A 219 -13.04 -24.26 -13.01
C THR A 219 -11.91 -23.30 -13.36
N GLU A 220 -11.92 -22.78 -14.57
CA GLU A 220 -10.98 -21.76 -15.03
C GLU A 220 -11.60 -20.93 -16.15
N ARG A 221 -11.07 -19.72 -16.36
CA ARG A 221 -11.47 -18.81 -17.43
C ARG A 221 -10.25 -18.10 -17.98
N ARG A 222 -10.14 -18.01 -19.31
CA ARG A 222 -9.08 -17.24 -19.96
C ARG A 222 -9.17 -15.75 -19.61
N ASN A 223 -8.06 -15.11 -19.30
CA ASN A 223 -7.96 -13.67 -19.13
C ASN A 223 -7.52 -13.02 -20.45
N GLU A 224 -8.48 -12.51 -21.22
CA GLU A 224 -8.20 -11.95 -22.56
C GLU A 224 -7.86 -10.46 -22.54
N TRP A 225 -7.93 -9.80 -21.37
CA TRP A 225 -7.98 -8.33 -21.31
C TRP A 225 -6.63 -7.61 -21.15
N GLY A 226 -5.50 -8.31 -21.11
CA GLY A 226 -4.18 -7.68 -21.06
C GLY A 226 -4.05 -6.65 -19.92
N LYS A 227 -3.26 -5.58 -20.14
CA LYS A 227 -3.02 -4.54 -19.14
C LYS A 227 -3.93 -3.34 -19.31
N PHE A 228 -4.73 -3.01 -18.30
CA PHE A 228 -5.63 -1.85 -18.31
C PHE A 228 -6.00 -1.40 -16.90
N THR A 229 -6.63 -0.24 -16.80
CA THR A 229 -7.18 0.33 -15.57
C THR A 229 -8.68 0.53 -15.73
N VAL A 230 -9.42 0.44 -14.63
CA VAL A 230 -10.83 0.85 -14.54
C VAL A 230 -11.00 1.83 -13.39
N PRO A 231 -10.98 3.16 -13.66
CA PRO A 231 -11.50 4.14 -12.72
C PRO A 231 -12.99 3.90 -12.51
N ALA A 232 -13.41 3.93 -11.25
CA ALA A 232 -14.77 3.64 -10.89
C ALA A 232 -15.30 4.53 -9.76
N ILE A 233 -16.60 4.77 -9.81
CA ILE A 233 -17.39 5.35 -8.73
C ILE A 233 -18.32 4.26 -8.22
N HIS A 234 -18.37 4.08 -6.91
CA HIS A 234 -19.34 3.22 -6.25
C HIS A 234 -20.19 4.05 -5.29
N ILE A 235 -21.52 3.89 -5.38
CA ILE A 235 -22.48 4.40 -4.39
C ILE A 235 -23.07 3.21 -3.67
N TYR A 236 -22.90 3.16 -2.35
CA TYR A 236 -23.39 2.09 -1.49
C TYR A 236 -24.62 2.55 -0.72
N LYS A 237 -25.70 1.77 -0.73
CA LYS A 237 -26.82 1.90 0.20
C LYS A 237 -26.55 1.06 1.44
N ILE A 238 -26.42 1.70 2.59
CA ILE A 238 -26.10 1.07 3.86
C ILE A 238 -27.20 1.36 4.87
N LYS A 239 -27.65 0.30 5.54
CA LYS A 239 -28.60 0.34 6.65
C LYS A 239 -28.38 -0.88 7.53
N ASN A 240 -28.66 -0.78 8.84
CA ASN A 240 -28.36 -1.84 9.81
C ASN A 240 -26.92 -2.39 9.73
N GLY A 241 -25.94 -1.53 9.42
CA GLY A 241 -24.54 -1.92 9.25
C GLY A 241 -24.22 -2.78 8.02
N LYS A 242 -25.18 -2.99 7.10
CA LYS A 242 -25.03 -3.85 5.92
C LYS A 242 -25.22 -3.10 4.60
N ILE A 243 -24.57 -3.59 3.54
CA ILE A 243 -24.68 -3.09 2.16
C ILE A 243 -25.88 -3.76 1.47
N TYR A 244 -26.86 -2.99 1.03
CA TYR A 244 -28.06 -3.46 0.33
C TYR A 244 -28.04 -3.18 -1.17
N GLU A 245 -27.42 -2.08 -1.57
CA GLU A 245 -27.31 -1.73 -2.98
C GLU A 245 -25.92 -1.19 -3.28
N ILE A 246 -25.38 -1.56 -4.44
CA ILE A 246 -24.15 -1.02 -4.99
C ILE A 246 -24.49 -0.49 -6.38
N GLU A 247 -24.40 0.82 -6.59
CA GLU A 247 -24.54 1.47 -7.88
C GLU A 247 -23.16 1.92 -8.35
N ALA A 248 -22.65 1.27 -9.39
CA ALA A 248 -21.29 1.48 -9.87
C ALA A 248 -21.27 2.08 -11.27
N MET A 249 -20.34 3.00 -11.46
CA MET A 249 -19.91 3.52 -12.75
C MET A 249 -18.46 3.09 -12.94
N ALA A 250 -18.17 2.39 -14.02
CA ALA A 250 -16.84 1.98 -14.46
C ALA A 250 -16.49 2.66 -15.78
N ILE A 251 -15.24 3.11 -15.89
CA ILE A 251 -14.67 3.63 -17.14
C ILE A 251 -13.72 2.57 -17.69
N LEU A 252 -14.08 1.99 -18.83
CA LEU A 252 -13.28 0.97 -19.51
C LEU A 252 -12.20 1.62 -20.39
N ASP A 253 -11.24 0.81 -20.84
CA ASP A 253 -10.17 1.20 -21.79
C ASP A 253 -9.22 2.31 -21.30
N VAL A 254 -9.04 2.46 -19.98
CA VAL A 254 -8.09 3.41 -19.41
C VAL A 254 -6.69 2.77 -19.36
N PRO A 255 -5.61 3.48 -19.73
CA PRO A 255 -4.25 2.94 -19.66
C PRO A 255 -3.90 2.40 -18.28
N TYR A 256 -3.18 1.27 -18.23
CA TYR A 256 -2.73 0.63 -16.99
C TYR A 256 -1.98 1.61 -16.05
N GLN A 257 -2.27 1.54 -14.74
CA GLN A 257 -1.73 2.42 -13.68
C GLN A 257 -1.98 3.91 -13.92
N SER A 258 -3.22 4.26 -14.28
CA SER A 258 -3.63 5.66 -14.42
C SER A 258 -3.85 6.33 -13.05
N ASP A 259 -3.49 7.62 -12.98
CA ASP A 259 -3.59 8.47 -11.80
C ASP A 259 -4.85 9.36 -11.87
N ASP A 260 -5.62 9.38 -10.79
CA ASP A 260 -6.87 10.12 -10.61
C ASP A 260 -6.69 11.64 -10.44
N GLY A 261 -5.44 12.10 -10.38
CA GLY A 261 -5.04 13.49 -10.26
C GLY A 261 -5.01 14.01 -8.82
N TRP A 262 -5.54 13.26 -7.85
CA TRP A 262 -5.65 13.62 -6.44
C TRP A 262 -4.66 12.85 -5.57
N SER A 263 -4.65 11.53 -5.72
CA SER A 263 -3.86 10.59 -4.94
C SER A 263 -2.39 10.62 -5.38
N CYS A 264 -1.47 10.22 -4.51
CA CYS A 264 -0.08 9.98 -4.90
C CYS A 264 0.12 8.49 -5.09
N THR A 265 0.07 8.05 -6.35
CA THR A 265 0.35 6.65 -6.70
C THR A 265 1.78 6.26 -6.35
N ARG A 266 2.09 4.96 -6.39
CA ARG A 266 3.47 4.43 -6.25
C ARG A 266 4.46 5.24 -7.07
N LYS A 267 4.16 5.45 -8.35
CA LYS A 267 4.99 6.23 -9.27
C LYS A 267 5.16 7.67 -8.80
N CYS A 268 4.08 8.31 -8.34
CA CYS A 268 4.17 9.66 -7.76
C CYS A 268 5.10 9.68 -6.55
N LEU A 269 4.98 8.72 -5.64
CA LEU A 269 5.81 8.59 -4.44
C LEU A 269 7.29 8.39 -4.80
N GLU A 270 7.59 7.49 -5.74
CA GLU A 270 8.93 7.27 -6.27
C GLU A 270 9.51 8.55 -6.91
N GLU A 271 8.72 9.25 -7.72
CA GLU A 271 9.11 10.54 -8.31
C GLU A 271 9.40 11.60 -7.23
N LYS A 272 8.66 11.64 -6.11
CA LYS A 272 8.94 12.54 -4.98
C LYS A 272 10.26 12.22 -4.31
N MET A 273 10.55 10.93 -4.09
CA MET A 273 11.84 10.51 -3.54
C MET A 273 12.98 10.87 -4.48
N ASP A 274 12.83 10.64 -5.79
CA ASP A 274 13.85 10.99 -6.79
C ASP A 274 14.13 12.50 -6.83
N LEU A 275 13.08 13.33 -6.82
CA LEU A 275 13.22 14.78 -6.74
C LEU A 275 13.92 15.22 -5.44
N TYR A 276 13.59 14.59 -4.31
CA TYR A 276 14.21 14.88 -3.02
C TYR A 276 15.71 14.54 -3.01
N LEU A 277 16.07 13.35 -3.48
CA LEU A 277 17.47 12.90 -3.60
C LEU A 277 18.27 13.79 -4.57
N ALA A 278 17.68 14.16 -5.70
CA ALA A 278 18.30 15.09 -6.64
C ALA A 278 18.55 16.48 -6.02
N ALA A 279 17.59 16.98 -5.22
CA ALA A 279 17.73 18.23 -4.49
C ALA A 279 18.83 18.15 -3.41
N LEU A 280 18.94 17.03 -2.69
CA LEU A 280 20.01 16.79 -1.71
C LEU A 280 21.40 16.90 -2.36
N VAL A 281 21.60 16.28 -3.53
CA VAL A 281 22.86 16.36 -4.29
C VAL A 281 23.18 17.78 -4.76
N LYS A 282 22.16 18.60 -5.01
CA LYS A 282 22.33 20.03 -5.36
C LYS A 282 22.49 20.94 -4.14
N ASN A 283 22.34 20.39 -2.94
CA ASN A 283 22.33 21.12 -1.67
C ASN A 283 21.32 22.29 -1.69
N ASP A 284 20.20 22.14 -2.41
CA ASP A 284 19.21 23.20 -2.62
C ASP A 284 17.78 22.72 -2.30
N PRO A 285 17.27 23.00 -1.09
CA PRO A 285 15.92 22.61 -0.69
C PRO A 285 14.80 23.18 -1.57
N SER A 286 15.03 24.28 -2.28
CA SER A 286 14.00 24.89 -3.14
C SER A 286 13.67 24.04 -4.37
N LEU A 287 14.52 23.06 -4.70
CA LEU A 287 14.31 22.09 -5.79
C LEU A 287 13.46 20.89 -5.37
N ALA A 288 13.24 20.68 -4.07
CA ALA A 288 12.37 19.64 -3.56
C ALA A 288 10.93 20.15 -3.37
N PRO A 289 9.90 19.30 -3.57
CA PRO A 289 8.50 19.69 -3.42
C PRO A 289 8.08 19.77 -1.94
N LEU A 290 8.74 20.62 -1.16
CA LEU A 290 8.53 20.75 0.29
C LEU A 290 7.26 21.56 0.59
N ALA A 291 6.51 21.14 1.61
CA ALA A 291 5.47 21.96 2.20
C ALA A 291 6.08 23.09 3.05
N ALA A 292 5.34 24.17 3.24
CA ALA A 292 5.81 25.33 4.01
C ALA A 292 6.10 24.98 5.49
N ASN A 293 5.42 23.97 6.03
CA ASN A 293 5.55 23.46 7.39
C ASN A 293 6.36 22.15 7.48
N ALA A 294 7.17 21.84 6.45
CA ALA A 294 7.93 20.60 6.44
C ALA A 294 8.93 20.52 7.63
N VAL A 295 9.05 19.33 8.23
CA VAL A 295 9.96 19.07 9.35
C VAL A 295 10.96 17.99 8.97
N LEU A 296 12.24 18.21 9.31
CA LEU A 296 13.34 17.28 9.13
C LEU A 296 13.89 16.81 10.48
N VAL A 297 14.03 15.50 10.62
CA VAL A 297 14.78 14.83 11.68
C VAL A 297 15.91 14.04 11.02
N GLU A 298 17.14 14.26 11.48
CA GLU A 298 18.31 13.52 11.02
C GLU A 298 19.03 12.90 12.21
N ASN A 299 19.28 11.60 12.16
CA ASN A 299 19.99 10.85 13.21
C ASN A 299 19.44 11.18 14.60
N THR A 300 18.11 11.09 14.73
CA THR A 300 17.32 11.36 15.95
C THR A 300 17.28 12.81 16.44
N LYS A 301 17.72 13.78 15.63
CA LYS A 301 17.72 15.20 15.97
C LYS A 301 16.90 16.01 14.97
N LYS A 302 15.95 16.80 15.46
CA LYS A 302 15.25 17.79 14.65
C LYS A 302 16.23 18.88 14.22
N ILE A 303 16.39 19.06 12.91
CA ILE A 303 17.30 20.05 12.33
C ILE A 303 16.58 20.92 11.28
N PRO A 304 17.08 22.14 10.99
CA PRO A 304 16.54 22.94 9.91
C PRO A 304 16.69 22.25 8.55
N ILE A 305 15.72 22.43 7.67
CA ILE A 305 15.85 22.01 6.26
C ILE A 305 17.00 22.78 5.61
N GLY A 306 17.83 22.08 4.85
CA GLY A 306 19.08 22.62 4.28
C GLY A 306 20.31 22.44 5.16
N GLU A 307 20.16 21.85 6.35
CA GLU A 307 21.26 21.43 7.22
C GLU A 307 21.51 19.91 7.15
N GLY A 308 22.56 19.44 7.82
CA GLY A 308 22.89 18.01 7.89
C GLY A 308 23.28 17.46 6.52
N LEU A 309 22.66 16.35 6.13
CA LEU A 309 22.90 15.68 4.86
C LEU A 309 22.72 16.60 3.64
N TRP A 310 21.88 17.63 3.74
CA TRP A 310 21.72 18.65 2.70
C TRP A 310 23.00 19.40 2.37
N LYS A 311 23.93 19.58 3.32
CA LYS A 311 25.18 20.30 3.09
C LYS A 311 26.33 19.39 2.66
N THR A 312 26.22 18.11 3.00
CA THR A 312 27.32 17.17 2.89
C THR A 312 27.16 16.20 1.72
N THR A 313 25.95 16.03 1.18
CA THR A 313 25.72 15.17 0.00
C THR A 313 26.41 15.74 -1.23
N THR A 314 27.25 14.94 -1.89
CA THR A 314 27.99 15.34 -3.09
C THR A 314 27.59 14.58 -4.35
N ALA A 315 27.03 13.36 -4.21
CA ALA A 315 26.56 12.53 -5.31
C ALA A 315 25.62 11.40 -4.83
N GLY A 316 25.11 10.60 -5.77
CA GLY A 316 24.25 9.44 -5.52
C GLY A 316 22.78 9.69 -5.86
N PRO A 317 21.90 8.71 -5.57
CA PRO A 317 22.22 7.38 -5.05
C PRO A 317 23.00 6.51 -6.05
N THR A 318 23.67 5.46 -5.57
CA THR A 318 24.27 4.42 -6.43
C THR A 318 23.21 3.40 -6.87
N GLU A 319 23.63 2.34 -7.58
CA GLU A 319 22.76 1.19 -7.90
C GLU A 319 22.27 0.42 -6.66
N PHE A 320 22.91 0.60 -5.49
CA PHE A 320 22.36 0.10 -4.24
C PHE A 320 21.27 1.06 -3.75
N LYS A 321 20.05 0.87 -4.27
CA LYS A 321 18.86 1.67 -3.99
C LYS A 321 17.65 0.74 -3.82
N ILE A 322 17.03 0.78 -2.66
CA ILE A 322 15.75 0.10 -2.37
C ILE A 322 14.72 1.18 -2.10
N ILE A 323 13.57 1.11 -2.77
CA ILE A 323 12.43 1.99 -2.53
C ILE A 323 11.26 1.17 -1.99
N VAL A 324 10.65 1.65 -0.92
CA VAL A 324 9.40 1.13 -0.36
C VAL A 324 8.37 2.25 -0.48
N ALA A 325 7.42 2.09 -1.38
CA ALA A 325 6.38 3.09 -1.65
C ALA A 325 5.04 2.60 -1.13
N ASP A 326 4.40 3.42 -0.30
CA ASP A 326 3.17 3.10 0.40
C ASP A 326 2.09 4.14 0.06
N GLU A 327 1.22 3.75 -0.88
CA GLU A 327 0.13 4.60 -1.39
C GLU A 327 -0.93 4.89 -0.31
N GLU A 328 -1.16 3.95 0.60
CA GLU A 328 -2.17 4.10 1.66
C GLU A 328 -1.68 5.04 2.76
N ALA A 329 -0.41 4.95 3.11
CA ALA A 329 0.20 5.84 4.10
C ALA A 329 0.62 7.19 3.51
N ASP A 330 0.59 7.40 2.18
CA ASP A 330 1.27 8.52 1.51
C ASP A 330 2.74 8.65 1.95
N GLU A 331 3.45 7.52 2.05
CA GLU A 331 4.84 7.48 2.50
C GLU A 331 5.74 6.79 1.51
N VAL A 332 6.98 7.27 1.42
CA VAL A 332 8.03 6.62 0.63
C VAL A 332 9.31 6.58 1.41
N ALA A 333 9.92 5.39 1.45
CA ALA A 333 11.21 5.17 2.06
C ALA A 333 12.25 4.76 1.02
N PHE A 334 13.47 5.23 1.24
CA PHE A 334 14.67 4.88 0.53
C PHE A 334 15.64 4.25 1.52
N MET A 335 16.31 3.19 1.10
CA MET A 335 17.54 2.70 1.74
C MET A 335 18.58 2.50 0.65
N GLY A 336 19.74 3.11 0.80
CA GLY A 336 20.75 3.02 -0.23
C GLY A 336 22.11 3.60 0.12
N VAL A 337 22.97 3.66 -0.88
CA VAL A 337 24.27 4.33 -0.78
C VAL A 337 24.22 5.65 -1.53
N ILE A 338 24.64 6.71 -0.86
CA ILE A 338 24.88 8.05 -1.40
C ILE A 338 26.34 8.44 -1.18
N GLU A 339 26.75 9.59 -1.67
CA GLU A 339 28.07 10.15 -1.40
C GLU A 339 27.93 11.36 -0.46
N GLU A 340 28.63 11.30 0.68
CA GLU A 340 28.74 12.38 1.65
C GLU A 340 30.20 12.84 1.71
N ASN A 341 30.47 14.13 1.45
CA ASN A 341 31.83 14.69 1.44
C ASN A 341 32.83 13.85 0.60
N GLN A 342 32.41 13.40 -0.59
CA GLN A 342 33.18 12.52 -1.48
C GLN A 342 33.48 11.12 -0.92
N LYS A 343 32.70 10.67 0.07
CA LYS A 343 32.83 9.34 0.69
C LYS A 343 31.52 8.57 0.55
N PRO A 344 31.57 7.27 0.20
CA PRO A 344 30.36 6.45 0.14
C PRO A 344 29.76 6.31 1.54
N THR A 345 28.47 6.60 1.65
CA THR A 345 27.72 6.71 2.91
C THR A 345 26.38 6.02 2.77
N ILE A 346 26.00 5.25 3.78
CA ILE A 346 24.74 4.50 3.79
C ILE A 346 23.66 5.38 4.42
N ALA A 347 22.52 5.51 3.76
CA ALA A 347 21.41 6.31 4.24
C ALA A 347 20.08 5.57 4.10
N ALA A 348 19.21 5.75 5.08
CA ALA A 348 17.79 5.49 4.96
C ALA A 348 17.03 6.81 5.13
N ILE A 349 16.12 7.08 4.20
CA ILE A 349 15.33 8.31 4.17
C ILE A 349 13.86 7.92 4.11
N ARG A 350 13.02 8.55 4.92
CA ARG A 350 11.56 8.42 4.79
C ARG A 350 10.94 9.79 4.57
N LEU A 351 9.99 9.86 3.65
CA LEU A 351 9.23 11.05 3.31
C LEU A 351 7.74 10.79 3.53
N LYS A 352 7.07 11.68 4.28
CA LYS A 352 5.60 11.79 4.28
C LYS A 352 5.17 12.78 3.22
N ILE A 353 4.22 12.38 2.39
CA ILE A 353 3.61 13.23 1.37
C ILE A 353 2.20 13.62 1.83
N GLU A 354 1.85 14.90 1.73
CA GLU A 354 0.50 15.42 1.91
C GLU A 354 0.26 16.48 0.83
N ASP A 355 -0.87 16.44 0.14
CA ASP A 355 -1.18 17.32 -0.99
C ASP A 355 -0.05 17.39 -2.04
N LYS A 356 0.55 16.23 -2.33
CA LYS A 356 1.69 16.07 -3.26
C LYS A 356 2.94 16.87 -2.86
N LYS A 357 3.05 17.28 -1.60
CA LYS A 357 4.23 17.94 -1.01
C LYS A 357 4.79 17.13 0.15
N ILE A 358 6.09 17.25 0.38
CA ILE A 358 6.78 16.58 1.49
C ILE A 358 6.53 17.38 2.77
N THR A 359 5.96 16.75 3.80
CA THR A 359 5.66 17.38 5.10
C THR A 359 6.52 16.86 6.25
N LYS A 360 6.98 15.61 6.20
CA LYS A 360 7.88 15.05 7.21
C LYS A 360 9.03 14.30 6.55
N ILE A 361 10.23 14.48 7.08
CA ILE A 361 11.45 13.87 6.57
C ILE A 361 12.21 13.26 7.75
N ASP A 362 12.58 12.00 7.60
CA ASP A 362 13.49 11.30 8.49
C ASP A 362 14.74 10.90 7.70
N HIS A 363 15.93 11.25 8.20
CA HIS A 363 17.22 10.74 7.74
C HIS A 363 17.83 9.86 8.83
N LEU A 364 18.23 8.65 8.47
CA LEU A 364 19.16 7.83 9.24
C LEU A 364 20.41 7.63 8.39
N VAL A 365 21.52 8.20 8.82
CA VAL A 365 22.78 8.27 8.06
C VAL A 365 23.87 7.56 8.85
N VAL A 366 24.47 6.54 8.25
CA VAL A 366 25.65 5.85 8.81
C VAL A 366 26.89 6.53 8.24
N HIS A 367 27.33 7.60 8.91
CA HIS A 367 28.45 8.44 8.45
C HIS A 367 29.75 7.63 8.30
N ASN A 368 30.39 7.77 7.14
CA ASN A 368 31.69 7.15 6.88
C ASN A 368 32.84 8.12 7.23
N GLU A 369 33.01 8.43 8.51
CA GLU A 369 33.98 9.43 8.97
C GLU A 369 35.41 9.11 8.52
N LYS A 370 35.78 7.82 8.57
CA LYS A 370 37.12 7.33 8.19
C LYS A 370 37.36 7.27 6.69
N GLY A 371 36.30 7.29 5.87
CA GLY A 371 36.40 7.14 4.41
C GLY A 371 36.84 5.74 3.98
N GLU A 372 36.54 4.71 4.79
CA GLU A 372 36.84 3.33 4.46
C GLU A 372 35.87 2.82 3.37
N PRO A 373 36.28 1.90 2.49
CA PRO A 373 35.35 1.27 1.56
C PRO A 373 34.17 0.63 2.31
N LEU A 374 32.94 0.86 1.83
CA LEU A 374 31.79 0.14 2.35
C LEU A 374 31.91 -1.36 2.06
N HIS A 375 31.18 -2.18 2.81
CA HIS A 375 31.11 -3.62 2.56
C HIS A 375 30.67 -3.89 1.12
N THR A 376 31.25 -4.89 0.46
CA THR A 376 31.02 -5.20 -0.97
C THR A 376 29.55 -5.47 -1.29
N ASN A 377 28.80 -6.03 -0.34
CA ASN A 377 27.35 -6.23 -0.45
C ASN A 377 26.53 -4.93 -0.56
N MET A 378 27.12 -3.76 -0.30
CA MET A 378 26.50 -2.44 -0.53
C MET A 378 26.69 -1.94 -1.97
N SER A 379 27.22 -2.77 -2.88
CA SER A 379 27.38 -2.42 -4.30
C SER A 379 26.21 -2.82 -5.18
N ALA A 380 25.40 -3.81 -4.77
CA ALA A 380 24.23 -4.28 -5.51
C ALA A 380 23.14 -4.79 -4.57
N VAL A 381 21.89 -4.44 -4.87
CA VAL A 381 20.71 -4.89 -4.12
C VAL A 381 20.46 -6.38 -4.38
N ARG A 382 19.98 -7.11 -3.37
CA ARG A 382 19.50 -8.48 -3.56
C ARG A 382 18.29 -8.48 -4.52
N PRO A 383 18.28 -9.29 -5.60
CA PRO A 383 17.22 -9.24 -6.62
C PRO A 383 15.80 -9.40 -6.05
N ALA A 384 15.65 -10.20 -4.99
CA ALA A 384 14.39 -10.42 -4.29
C ALA A 384 13.77 -9.15 -3.70
N LEU A 385 14.56 -8.12 -3.37
CA LEU A 385 14.05 -6.84 -2.85
C LEU A 385 13.51 -5.92 -3.96
N LEU A 386 13.87 -6.18 -5.21
CA LEU A 386 13.39 -5.43 -6.38
C LEU A 386 12.25 -6.15 -7.12
N GLU A 387 11.98 -7.39 -6.74
CA GLU A 387 11.00 -8.26 -7.40
C GLU A 387 9.57 -7.99 -6.93
N ARG A 388 8.67 -7.72 -7.87
CA ARG A 388 7.23 -7.69 -7.64
C ARG A 388 6.71 -9.06 -7.22
N LEU A 389 5.90 -9.13 -6.17
CA LEU A 389 5.29 -10.39 -5.76
C LEU A 389 4.11 -10.78 -6.65
N PRO A 390 3.97 -12.09 -6.97
CA PRO A 390 2.70 -12.63 -7.45
C PRO A 390 1.58 -12.28 -6.46
N LYS A 391 0.38 -11.91 -6.94
CA LYS A 391 -0.74 -11.49 -6.08
C LYS A 391 -1.09 -12.53 -5.02
N MET A 392 -1.03 -13.82 -5.35
CA MET A 392 -1.30 -14.92 -4.42
C MET A 392 -0.28 -15.05 -3.29
N GLU A 393 0.91 -14.46 -3.42
CA GLU A 393 1.93 -14.41 -2.37
C GLU A 393 1.86 -13.12 -1.55
N ARG A 394 1.08 -12.13 -1.99
CA ARG A 394 0.81 -10.91 -1.22
C ARG A 394 -0.17 -11.25 -0.10
N ILE A 395 0.04 -10.63 1.04
CA ILE A 395 -0.82 -10.75 2.20
C ILE A 395 -1.27 -9.35 2.60
N ALA A 396 -2.40 -9.26 3.31
CA ALA A 396 -2.88 -7.98 3.81
C ALA A 396 -1.80 -7.22 4.59
N ARG A 397 -1.70 -5.91 4.33
CA ARG A 397 -0.88 -4.92 5.02
C ARG A 397 -0.64 -5.19 6.51
N GLU A 398 -1.70 -5.37 7.31
CA GLU A 398 -1.58 -5.56 8.76
C GLU A 398 -0.82 -6.83 9.12
N LYS A 399 -0.93 -7.88 8.31
CA LYS A 399 -0.16 -9.11 8.48
C LYS A 399 1.32 -8.89 8.15
N MET A 400 1.63 -8.05 7.15
CA MET A 400 3.01 -7.65 6.84
C MET A 400 3.62 -6.86 8.01
N ILE A 401 2.89 -5.87 8.54
CA ILE A 401 3.30 -5.07 9.70
C ILE A 401 3.57 -6.00 10.90
N LYS A 402 2.65 -6.92 11.20
CA LYS A 402 2.79 -7.86 12.32
C LYS A 402 4.00 -8.78 12.15
N ALA A 403 4.24 -9.29 10.94
CA ALA A 403 5.41 -10.11 10.68
C ALA A 403 6.71 -9.31 10.86
N ALA A 404 6.81 -8.10 10.31
CA ALA A 404 7.96 -7.22 10.52
C ALA A 404 8.20 -6.89 12.00
N ASP A 405 7.15 -6.53 12.75
CA ASP A 405 7.29 -6.18 14.17
C ASP A 405 7.69 -7.39 15.04
N SER A 406 7.19 -8.59 14.71
CA SER A 406 7.55 -9.82 15.44
C SER A 406 9.04 -10.16 15.40
N TYR A 407 9.79 -9.65 14.42
CA TYR A 407 11.26 -9.76 14.39
C TYR A 407 11.91 -9.17 15.64
N TYR A 408 11.46 -8.00 16.07
CA TYR A 408 11.99 -7.34 17.25
C TYR A 408 11.67 -8.13 18.52
N GLU A 409 10.45 -8.70 18.60
CA GLU A 409 10.07 -9.61 19.69
C GLU A 409 10.93 -10.89 19.71
N ALA A 410 11.23 -11.47 18.55
CA ALA A 410 12.10 -12.65 18.47
C ALA A 410 13.51 -12.39 19.02
N ILE A 411 14.03 -11.18 18.84
CA ILE A 411 15.31 -10.74 19.43
C ILE A 411 15.20 -10.64 20.94
N ILE A 412 14.25 -9.85 21.45
CA ILE A 412 14.09 -9.59 22.88
C ILE A 412 13.84 -10.87 23.67
N GLN A 413 13.04 -11.78 23.11
CA GLN A 413 12.72 -13.05 23.74
C GLN A 413 13.81 -14.11 23.54
N SER A 414 14.83 -13.83 22.72
CA SER A 414 15.83 -14.82 22.29
C SER A 414 15.17 -16.11 21.79
N ASN A 415 14.12 -15.95 20.97
CA ASN A 415 13.29 -17.03 20.48
C ASN A 415 12.91 -16.78 19.02
N GLY A 416 13.61 -17.48 18.12
CA GLY A 416 13.39 -17.40 16.68
C GLY A 416 12.03 -17.89 16.20
N ASP A 417 11.27 -18.65 17.02
CA ASP A 417 9.94 -19.14 16.66
C ASP A 417 8.84 -18.06 16.78
N VAL A 418 9.16 -16.92 17.39
CA VAL A 418 8.22 -15.79 17.55
C VAL A 418 7.92 -15.10 16.22
N ALA A 419 8.93 -14.99 15.35
CA ALA A 419 8.80 -14.36 14.05
C ALA A 419 8.68 -15.40 12.93
N PRO A 420 7.88 -15.14 11.88
CA PRO A 420 7.63 -16.12 10.83
C PRO A 420 8.77 -16.12 9.80
N PHE A 421 9.98 -16.55 10.17
CA PHE A 421 11.09 -16.62 9.21
C PHE A 421 10.86 -17.72 8.15
N ALA A 422 11.17 -17.40 6.90
CA ALA A 422 11.39 -18.42 5.87
C ALA A 422 12.67 -19.21 6.20
N ASN A 423 12.78 -20.44 5.68
CA ASN A 423 13.96 -21.29 5.93
C ASN A 423 15.23 -20.68 5.34
N GLU A 424 15.08 -19.98 4.21
CA GLU A 424 16.09 -19.28 3.45
C GLU A 424 16.28 -17.83 3.92
N CYS A 425 15.64 -17.41 5.01
CA CYS A 425 15.77 -16.05 5.53
C CYS A 425 17.25 -15.63 5.65
N GLN A 426 17.61 -14.48 5.09
CA GLN A 426 18.95 -13.88 5.24
C GLN A 426 18.85 -12.46 5.80
N ARG A 427 19.65 -12.18 6.84
CA ARG A 427 19.79 -10.85 7.43
C ARG A 427 21.11 -10.21 7.03
N ARG A 428 21.04 -8.96 6.59
CA ARG A 428 22.19 -8.09 6.31
C ARG A 428 22.13 -6.82 7.16
N GLU A 429 23.26 -6.42 7.73
CA GLU A 429 23.41 -5.23 8.57
C GLU A 429 24.59 -4.41 8.07
N ASN A 430 24.35 -3.19 7.58
CA ASN A 430 25.36 -2.34 6.92
C ASN A 430 26.17 -3.10 5.84
N GLY A 431 25.52 -4.06 5.16
CA GLY A 431 26.10 -4.96 4.15
C GLY A 431 26.72 -6.26 4.68
N ILE A 432 26.95 -6.41 5.98
CA ILE A 432 27.48 -7.66 6.56
C ILE A 432 26.33 -8.68 6.62
N ILE A 433 26.54 -9.89 6.07
CA ILE A 433 25.55 -10.97 6.23
C ILE A 433 25.68 -11.53 7.65
N SER A 434 24.76 -11.15 8.51
CA SER A 434 24.81 -11.51 9.92
C SER A 434 23.97 -12.72 10.27
N ALA A 435 23.16 -13.26 9.35
CA ALA A 435 22.51 -14.57 9.47
C ALA A 435 22.28 -15.21 8.10
N ASN A 436 22.35 -16.54 8.01
CA ASN A 436 22.30 -17.34 6.80
C ASN A 436 23.36 -16.93 5.76
N ASN A 437 24.59 -16.76 6.24
CA ASN A 437 25.77 -16.48 5.43
C ASN A 437 26.23 -17.76 4.71
N PRO A 438 26.24 -17.81 3.37
CA PRO A 438 26.71 -18.99 2.63
C PRO A 438 28.24 -19.08 2.54
N GLU A 439 28.98 -18.05 2.94
CA GLU A 439 30.43 -18.03 2.80
C GLU A 439 31.10 -19.04 3.74
N PRO A 440 32.14 -19.75 3.25
CA PRO A 440 32.91 -20.66 4.09
C PRO A 440 33.73 -19.87 5.10
N LEU A 441 33.93 -20.46 6.28
CA LEU A 441 34.86 -19.95 7.28
C LEU A 441 36.28 -19.77 6.66
N PRO A 442 36.94 -18.60 6.84
CA PRO A 442 38.32 -18.40 6.44
C PRO A 442 39.26 -19.42 7.08
N LYS A 443 40.22 -19.95 6.31
CA LYS A 443 41.11 -21.05 6.75
C LYS A 443 42.00 -20.68 7.94
N ASP A 444 42.25 -19.40 8.13
CA ASP A 444 43.10 -18.78 9.14
C ASP A 444 42.28 -17.98 10.18
N ALA A 445 40.96 -18.20 10.23
CA ALA A 445 40.09 -17.55 11.21
C ALA A 445 40.53 -17.90 12.65
N ASP A 446 40.77 -16.87 13.45
CA ASP A 446 40.96 -17.03 14.90
C ASP A 446 39.67 -17.48 15.59
N ALA A 447 39.75 -17.78 16.89
CA ALA A 447 38.61 -18.30 17.65
C ALA A 447 37.41 -17.33 17.68
N MET A 448 37.66 -16.01 17.67
CA MET A 448 36.60 -15.01 17.66
C MET A 448 35.88 -14.99 16.31
N MET A 449 36.64 -14.99 15.21
CA MET A 449 36.12 -15.08 13.85
C MET A 449 35.38 -16.40 13.61
N GLN A 450 35.89 -17.51 14.14
CA GLN A 450 35.19 -18.80 14.11
C GLN A 450 33.81 -18.72 14.77
N ALA A 451 33.73 -18.12 15.96
CA ALA A 451 32.46 -17.95 16.66
C ALA A 451 31.51 -17.04 15.85
N LEU A 452 31.97 -15.89 15.37
CA LEU A 452 31.16 -14.98 14.56
C LEU A 452 30.63 -15.64 13.28
N PHE A 453 31.46 -16.40 12.57
CA PHE A 453 31.05 -17.19 11.41
C PHE A 453 30.04 -18.27 11.78
N ALA A 454 30.24 -18.98 12.89
CA ALA A 454 29.32 -20.02 13.34
C ALA A 454 27.91 -19.44 13.54
N PHE A 455 27.77 -18.28 14.18
CA PHE A 455 26.47 -17.61 14.27
C PHE A 455 25.99 -17.11 12.91
N GLY A 456 26.84 -16.45 12.12
CA GLY A 456 26.48 -15.88 10.83
C GLY A 456 25.97 -16.91 9.82
N GLN A 457 26.43 -18.16 9.89
CA GLN A 457 25.98 -19.26 9.03
C GLN A 457 24.64 -19.88 9.47
N MET A 458 24.16 -19.62 10.70
CA MET A 458 22.87 -20.13 11.16
C MET A 458 21.71 -19.42 10.46
N LYS A 459 20.56 -20.09 10.32
CA LYS A 459 19.34 -19.46 9.83
C LYS A 459 18.90 -18.34 10.79
N CYS A 460 18.14 -17.36 10.28
CA CYS A 460 17.65 -16.22 11.06
C CYS A 460 17.07 -16.63 12.43
N GLY A 461 16.05 -17.51 12.44
CA GLY A 461 15.40 -17.95 13.68
C GLY A 461 16.33 -18.76 14.58
N GLU A 462 17.05 -19.73 14.02
CA GLU A 462 17.99 -20.58 14.77
C GLU A 462 19.05 -19.74 15.49
N GLN A 463 19.57 -18.70 14.85
CA GLN A 463 20.55 -17.80 15.45
C GLN A 463 19.95 -17.03 16.63
N LEU A 464 18.76 -16.44 16.49
CA LEU A 464 18.14 -15.68 17.59
C LEU A 464 17.87 -16.57 18.80
N SER A 465 17.48 -17.83 18.58
CA SER A 465 17.26 -18.83 19.64
C SER A 465 18.53 -19.22 20.41
N THR A 466 19.72 -18.88 19.92
CA THR A 466 20.97 -19.09 20.67
C THR A 466 21.11 -18.14 21.87
N GLY A 467 20.40 -17.01 21.86
CA GLY A 467 20.61 -15.92 22.82
C GLY A 467 21.80 -15.02 22.50
N VAL A 468 22.45 -15.16 21.33
CA VAL A 468 23.61 -14.33 20.95
C VAL A 468 23.31 -12.82 20.96
N MET A 469 22.05 -12.44 20.83
CA MET A 469 21.56 -11.06 20.83
C MET A 469 21.02 -10.59 22.19
N SER A 470 21.16 -11.38 23.28
CA SER A 470 20.56 -11.07 24.59
C SER A 470 21.19 -9.87 25.32
N TYR A 471 22.19 -9.23 24.72
CA TYR A 471 22.77 -7.96 25.19
C TYR A 471 21.95 -6.74 24.74
N ILE A 472 20.99 -6.92 23.83
CA ILE A 472 19.96 -5.94 23.51
C ILE A 472 18.91 -6.00 24.62
N SER A 473 18.83 -4.95 25.43
CA SER A 473 17.93 -4.91 26.59
C SER A 473 16.49 -4.58 26.24
N ASP A 474 16.27 -3.78 25.19
CA ASP A 474 14.96 -3.43 24.66
C ASP A 474 15.09 -2.96 23.21
N ILE A 475 13.99 -2.94 22.47
CA ILE A 475 13.89 -2.30 21.15
C ILE A 475 12.65 -1.42 21.18
N THR A 476 12.88 -0.12 21.37
CA THR A 476 11.83 0.89 21.50
C THR A 476 11.61 1.62 20.18
N ASP A 477 10.58 2.48 20.14
CA ASP A 477 10.35 3.41 19.02
C ASP A 477 10.26 2.69 17.67
N ARG A 478 9.69 1.47 17.68
CA ARG A 478 9.41 0.67 16.50
C ARG A 478 8.31 1.38 15.70
N ARG A 479 8.70 2.00 14.60
CA ARG A 479 7.82 2.80 13.76
C ARG A 479 7.83 2.23 12.36
N VAL A 480 6.77 1.52 11.99
CA VAL A 480 6.53 1.09 10.61
C VAL A 480 5.94 2.26 9.84
N PHE A 481 6.59 2.64 8.76
CA PHE A 481 6.28 3.87 8.01
C PHE A 481 5.71 3.57 6.62
N ALA A 482 6.32 2.63 5.91
CA ALA A 482 5.91 2.27 4.56
C ALA A 482 5.74 0.75 4.43
N VAL A 483 4.63 0.33 3.84
CA VAL A 483 4.29 -1.05 3.46
C VAL A 483 3.97 -1.05 1.97
N ASP A 484 4.82 -1.74 1.21
CA ASP A 484 4.70 -1.93 -0.23
C ASP A 484 4.22 -3.36 -0.48
N GLU A 485 2.90 -3.56 -0.53
CA GLU A 485 2.29 -4.88 -0.73
C GLU A 485 2.64 -5.47 -2.11
N GLU A 486 2.83 -4.62 -3.12
CA GLU A 486 3.18 -5.01 -4.47
C GLU A 486 4.53 -5.74 -4.53
N ASN A 487 5.53 -5.21 -3.83
CA ASN A 487 6.84 -5.84 -3.70
C ASN A 487 6.99 -6.65 -2.40
N GLY A 488 5.98 -6.72 -1.55
CA GLY A 488 6.07 -7.37 -0.25
C GLY A 488 7.18 -6.78 0.64
N LEU A 489 7.34 -5.45 0.66
CA LEU A 489 8.35 -4.78 1.48
C LEU A 489 7.71 -4.05 2.65
N VAL A 490 8.37 -4.09 3.81
CA VAL A 490 8.02 -3.25 4.97
C VAL A 490 9.24 -2.46 5.39
N PHE A 491 9.10 -1.15 5.52
CA PHE A 491 10.13 -0.26 6.04
C PHE A 491 9.80 0.20 7.47
N ALA A 492 10.76 0.10 8.37
CA ALA A 492 10.61 0.53 9.75
C ALA A 492 11.88 1.20 10.30
N PHE A 493 11.68 2.20 11.18
CA PHE A 493 12.73 2.66 12.10
C PHE A 493 12.54 2.04 13.48
N SER A 494 13.63 1.91 14.23
CA SER A 494 13.65 1.36 15.60
C SER A 494 14.88 1.86 16.35
N ILE A 495 14.84 1.83 17.69
CA ILE A 495 16.01 2.12 18.54
C ILE A 495 16.28 0.92 19.43
N PHE A 496 17.41 0.25 19.19
CA PHE A 496 17.89 -0.87 19.98
C PHE A 496 18.62 -0.32 21.21
N ARG A 497 18.12 -0.65 22.39
CA ARG A 497 18.63 -0.15 23.67
C ARG A 497 19.63 -1.14 24.25
N HIS A 498 20.80 -0.64 24.66
CA HIS A 498 21.82 -1.45 25.33
C HIS A 498 22.24 -0.78 26.62
N THR A 499 22.11 -1.50 27.73
CA THR A 499 22.55 -1.03 29.06
C THR A 499 24.01 -1.36 29.37
N GLY A 500 24.68 -2.14 28.49
CA GLY A 500 25.99 -2.72 28.74
C GLY A 500 25.96 -3.97 29.63
N GLU A 501 24.76 -4.47 29.95
CA GLU A 501 24.52 -5.76 30.62
C GLU A 501 23.83 -6.75 29.67
N PRO A 502 23.98 -8.07 29.89
CA PRO A 502 24.88 -8.70 30.86
C PRO A 502 26.34 -8.61 30.41
N LYS A 503 27.32 -8.59 31.33
CA LYS A 503 28.76 -8.69 30.98
C LYS A 503 29.17 -9.99 30.29
N VAL A 504 28.37 -11.03 30.41
CA VAL A 504 28.57 -12.31 29.74
C VAL A 504 27.25 -12.76 29.11
N ILE A 505 27.27 -12.94 27.79
CA ILE A 505 26.14 -13.43 27.00
C ILE A 505 26.17 -14.95 27.04
N GLN A 506 25.08 -15.57 27.47
CA GLN A 506 24.95 -17.03 27.52
C GLN A 506 24.46 -17.56 26.17
N ILE A 507 25.15 -18.56 25.63
CA ILE A 507 24.90 -19.12 24.30
C ILE A 507 24.32 -20.52 24.41
N LYS A 508 23.24 -20.77 23.67
CA LYS A 508 22.56 -22.06 23.59
C LYS A 508 22.73 -22.68 22.21
N GLY A 509 22.87 -24.00 22.17
CA GLY A 509 22.76 -24.77 20.92
C GLY A 509 23.91 -24.64 19.93
N VAL A 510 25.03 -23.98 20.31
CA VAL A 510 26.22 -23.84 19.45
C VAL A 510 27.36 -24.72 19.99
N PRO A 511 27.80 -25.75 19.24
CA PRO A 511 28.88 -26.62 19.68
C PRO A 511 30.17 -25.85 19.97
N GLY A 512 30.72 -26.01 21.17
CA GLY A 512 31.99 -25.38 21.57
C GLY A 512 31.87 -23.90 21.99
N VAL A 513 30.68 -23.30 21.93
CA VAL A 513 30.44 -21.91 22.37
C VAL A 513 29.29 -21.88 23.37
N THR A 514 29.61 -21.75 24.65
CA THR A 514 28.60 -21.68 25.74
C THR A 514 28.36 -20.27 26.25
N GLU A 515 29.31 -19.36 26.05
CA GLU A 515 29.19 -17.96 26.45
C GLU A 515 30.11 -17.06 25.62
N ARG A 516 29.85 -15.74 25.66
CA ARG A 516 30.69 -14.70 25.07
C ARG A 516 30.80 -13.49 26.00
N PRO A 517 31.97 -12.84 26.09
CA PRO A 517 32.07 -11.56 26.78
C PRO A 517 31.23 -10.50 26.06
N ASN A 518 30.55 -9.65 26.83
CA ASN A 518 29.94 -8.42 26.35
C ASN A 518 30.82 -7.24 26.75
N ASP A 519 31.70 -6.86 25.82
CA ASP A 519 32.63 -5.76 26.02
C ASP A 519 32.01 -4.40 25.70
N PHE A 520 30.72 -4.36 25.33
CA PHE A 520 30.01 -3.11 25.07
C PHE A 520 29.63 -2.40 26.38
N GLY A 521 29.74 -1.07 26.35
CA GLY A 521 29.13 -0.19 27.35
C GLY A 521 27.63 0.01 27.09
N ALA A 522 27.03 0.97 27.78
CA ALA A 522 25.68 1.43 27.45
C ALA A 522 25.72 2.27 26.17
N PHE A 523 24.84 1.97 25.22
CA PHE A 523 24.68 2.71 23.97
C PHE A 523 23.30 2.44 23.38
N ASP A 524 22.87 3.28 22.44
CA ASP A 524 21.68 3.01 21.64
C ASP A 524 22.06 2.83 20.17
N LEU A 525 21.28 2.04 19.45
CA LEU A 525 21.47 1.80 18.02
C LEU A 525 20.17 2.12 17.29
N PRO A 526 20.03 3.35 16.76
CA PRO A 526 19.03 3.67 15.76
C PRO A 526 19.26 2.83 14.51
N ALA A 527 18.19 2.18 14.06
CA ALA A 527 18.23 1.31 12.89
C ALA A 527 17.05 1.57 11.97
N ALA A 528 17.31 1.41 10.67
CA ALA A 528 16.29 1.26 9.64
C ALA A 528 16.30 -0.18 9.14
N HIS A 529 15.12 -0.76 8.96
CA HIS A 529 14.95 -2.12 8.45
C HIS A 529 14.02 -2.12 7.24
N ILE A 530 14.39 -2.90 6.23
CA ILE A 530 13.50 -3.34 5.15
C ILE A 530 13.33 -4.85 5.26
N TYR A 531 12.08 -5.30 5.33
CA TYR A 531 11.71 -6.72 5.36
C TYR A 531 11.12 -7.13 4.03
N LYS A 532 11.59 -8.22 3.41
CA LYS A 532 10.87 -8.91 2.32
C LYS A 532 9.94 -9.95 2.92
N ILE A 533 8.64 -9.78 2.75
CA ILE A 533 7.60 -10.66 3.27
C ILE A 533 6.84 -11.27 2.10
N ARG A 534 6.81 -12.60 2.03
CA ARG A 534 6.07 -13.36 1.01
C ARG A 534 5.25 -14.43 1.70
N SER A 535 3.97 -14.58 1.36
CA SER A 535 3.10 -15.62 1.91
C SER A 535 3.13 -15.71 3.45
N GLY A 536 3.21 -14.55 4.12
CA GLY A 536 3.24 -14.48 5.59
C GLY A 536 4.60 -14.70 6.25
N LYS A 537 5.68 -14.93 5.49
CA LYS A 537 7.02 -15.21 6.04
C LYS A 537 8.06 -14.16 5.65
N ILE A 538 9.05 -13.95 6.52
CA ILE A 538 10.19 -13.04 6.30
C ILE A 538 11.29 -13.81 5.55
N TYR A 539 11.62 -13.37 4.34
CA TYR A 539 12.65 -13.94 3.49
C TYR A 539 13.96 -13.15 3.53
N GLU A 540 13.87 -11.83 3.69
CA GLU A 540 15.05 -10.98 3.71
C GLU A 540 14.87 -9.87 4.73
N ILE A 541 15.96 -9.55 5.42
CA ILE A 541 16.06 -8.37 6.27
C ILE A 541 17.28 -7.60 5.79
N GLU A 542 17.07 -6.39 5.29
CA GLU A 542 18.14 -5.42 5.00
C GLU A 542 18.08 -4.34 6.06
N ALA A 543 19.15 -4.22 6.85
CA ALA A 543 19.20 -3.33 7.98
C ALA A 543 20.41 -2.40 7.88
N ILE A 544 20.21 -1.16 8.30
CA ILE A 544 21.30 -0.20 8.48
C ILE A 544 21.18 0.45 9.86
N GLY A 545 22.30 0.84 10.45
CA GLY A 545 22.29 1.47 11.76
C GLY A 545 23.66 1.97 12.19
N TYR A 546 23.66 2.85 13.19
CA TYR A 546 24.88 3.40 13.79
C TYR A 546 24.77 3.35 15.31
N MET A 547 25.92 3.35 16.00
CA MET A 547 25.96 3.44 17.46
C MET A 547 25.90 4.90 17.90
N ALA A 548 25.00 5.19 18.83
CA ALA A 548 24.79 6.49 19.43
C ALA A 548 25.00 6.42 20.96
N GLU A 549 25.05 7.59 21.60
CA GLU A 549 25.00 7.66 23.06
C GLU A 549 23.71 7.01 23.60
N HIS A 550 23.76 6.47 24.81
CA HIS A 550 22.58 5.85 25.43
C HIS A 550 21.55 6.91 25.86
N GLY A 551 20.27 6.61 25.69
CA GLY A 551 19.15 7.46 26.12
C GLY A 551 18.68 8.46 25.05
N ILE A 552 18.97 8.21 23.77
CA ILE A 552 18.48 9.07 22.69
C ILE A 552 16.97 8.95 22.50
N THR A 553 16.38 9.99 21.94
CA THR A 553 14.97 10.07 21.56
C THR A 553 14.79 9.82 20.05
N THR A 554 13.60 10.07 19.50
CA THR A 554 13.38 9.97 18.05
C THR A 554 13.63 11.29 17.34
N GLY A 555 13.62 12.41 18.05
CA GLY A 555 13.66 13.77 17.50
C GLY A 555 12.29 14.31 17.10
N TRP A 556 11.21 13.54 17.29
CA TRP A 556 9.82 13.91 16.95
C TRP A 556 8.94 14.26 18.17
N GLU A 557 9.47 14.11 19.38
CA GLU A 557 8.82 14.49 20.64
C GLU A 557 8.56 15.99 20.82
#